data_AF-A0A8D6PXT4-F1
#
_entry.id   AF-A0A8D6PXT4-F1
#
_cell.length_a   1.000
_cell.length_b   1.000
_cell.length_c   1.000
_cell.angle_alpha   90.00
_cell.angle_beta   90.00
_cell.angle_gamma   90.00
#
_symmetry.space_group_name_H-M   'P 1'
#
loop_
_entity.id
_entity.type
_entity.pdbx_description
1 polymer ?
#
loop_
_entity_poly.entity_id
_entity_poly.type
_entity_poly.pdbx_seq_one_letter_code
_entity_poly.pdbx_strand_id
1 'polypeptide(L)'
;MDIQYFILAFTSIFSILNPFGAVPVFIALTESYPKKERNLIAKKTVIYTLIILLIFTLFGNWILKFFGISLDAFKIAGGLLLLLISLDMVRGKQEAKLHKKEIEDAYEIDEIALMPLATPLLAGPGSITACMVAMAEAPTFGDKFLVILAILVSILITYVTLLSSEKILDRIGKLGIKILTRMMGFILTAIAVQMAVNGIKGALL
;
A
#
# COMPACT_ATOMS: atom_id res chain seq x y z
N MET A 1 14.97 24.97 7.71
CA MET A 1 14.79 24.36 6.38
C MET A 1 14.45 22.88 6.50
N ASP A 2 15.23 22.13 7.30
CA ASP A 2 15.13 20.67 7.44
C ASP A 2 13.75 20.14 7.89
N ILE A 3 13.16 20.70 8.96
CA ILE A 3 11.85 20.25 9.46
C ILE A 3 10.72 20.45 8.44
N GLN A 4 10.76 21.54 7.67
CA GLN A 4 9.72 21.84 6.68
C GLN A 4 9.75 20.81 5.56
N TYR A 5 10.95 20.43 5.11
CA TYR A 5 11.13 19.41 4.09
C TYR A 5 10.66 18.04 4.60
N PHE A 6 11.02 17.67 5.83
CA PHE A 6 10.51 16.45 6.47
C PHE A 6 8.98 16.42 6.51
N ILE A 7 8.33 17.51 6.95
CA ILE A 7 6.87 17.59 7.02
C ILE A 7 6.23 17.42 5.64
N LEU A 8 6.79 18.05 4.60
CA LEU A 8 6.29 17.93 3.24
C LEU A 8 6.43 16.49 2.70
N ALA A 9 7.60 15.89 2.84
CA ALA A 9 7.84 14.51 2.43
C ALA A 9 6.96 13.53 3.20
N PHE A 10 6.89 13.68 4.53
CA PHE A 10 6.06 12.85 5.41
C PHE A 10 4.59 12.96 5.05
N THR A 11 4.03 14.17 4.96
CA THR A 11 2.61 14.34 4.65
C THR A 11 2.25 13.78 3.29
N SER A 12 3.08 14.04 2.26
CA SER A 12 2.88 13.49 0.92
C SER A 12 2.89 11.94 0.92
N ILE A 13 3.94 11.34 1.49
CA ILE A 13 4.09 9.88 1.52
C ILE A 13 3.01 9.24 2.39
N PHE A 14 2.73 9.79 3.57
CA PHE A 14 1.74 9.28 4.52
C PHE A 14 0.31 9.34 3.95
N SER A 15 -0.05 10.45 3.32
CA SER A 15 -1.37 10.62 2.70
C SER A 15 -1.61 9.60 1.58
N ILE A 16 -0.57 9.27 0.81
CA ILE A 16 -0.68 8.32 -0.29
C ILE A 16 -0.63 6.87 0.21
N LEU A 17 0.24 6.56 1.18
CA LEU A 17 0.26 5.25 1.86
C LEU A 17 -1.10 4.92 2.50
N ASN A 18 -1.81 5.94 2.99
CA ASN A 18 -3.16 5.85 3.56
C ASN A 18 -3.36 4.65 4.51
N PRO A 19 -2.61 4.59 5.62
CA PRO A 19 -2.68 3.46 6.55
C PRO A 19 -4.08 3.21 7.11
N PHE A 20 -4.90 4.24 7.27
CA PHE A 20 -6.28 4.10 7.74
C PHE A 20 -7.19 3.47 6.68
N GLY A 21 -7.04 3.86 5.40
CA GLY A 21 -7.76 3.25 4.29
C GLY A 21 -7.37 1.78 4.04
N ALA A 22 -6.17 1.37 4.45
CA ALA A 22 -5.73 -0.02 4.36
C ALA A 22 -6.38 -0.93 5.42
N VAL A 23 -6.93 -0.39 6.52
CA VAL A 23 -7.49 -1.18 7.63
C VAL A 23 -8.65 -2.08 7.20
N PRO A 24 -9.70 -1.61 6.50
CA PRO A 24 -10.81 -2.49 6.11
C PRO A 24 -10.35 -3.64 5.21
N VAL A 25 -9.39 -3.37 4.32
CA VAL A 25 -8.80 -4.39 3.44
C VAL A 25 -8.02 -5.42 4.23
N PHE A 26 -7.19 -4.95 5.16
CA PHE A 26 -6.44 -5.81 6.08
C PHE A 26 -7.37 -6.70 6.92
N ILE A 27 -8.44 -6.14 7.49
CA ILE A 27 -9.39 -6.92 8.28
C ILE A 27 -10.09 -7.96 7.40
N ALA A 28 -10.58 -7.58 6.22
CA ALA A 28 -11.25 -8.50 5.30
C ALA A 28 -10.36 -9.69 4.88
N LEU A 29 -9.06 -9.46 4.70
CA LEU A 29 -8.10 -10.50 4.32
C LEU A 29 -7.59 -11.33 5.50
N THR A 30 -7.74 -10.82 6.73
CA THR A 30 -7.21 -11.47 7.94
C THR A 30 -8.28 -11.93 8.92
N GLU A 31 -9.57 -11.81 8.58
CA GLU A 31 -10.68 -12.13 9.49
C GLU A 31 -10.74 -13.60 9.90
N SER A 32 -10.22 -14.49 9.05
CA SER A 32 -10.18 -15.93 9.28
C SER A 32 -8.95 -16.38 10.07
N TYR A 33 -7.99 -15.48 10.32
CA TYR A 33 -6.72 -15.80 10.96
C TYR A 33 -6.75 -15.55 12.47
N PRO A 34 -6.11 -16.41 13.29
CA PRO A 34 -5.88 -16.13 14.70
C PRO A 34 -5.10 -14.84 14.90
N LYS A 35 -5.31 -14.17 16.05
CA LYS A 35 -4.65 -12.90 16.40
C LYS A 35 -3.12 -12.92 16.23
N LYS A 36 -2.46 -14.03 16.56
CA LYS A 36 -1.01 -14.18 16.41
C LYS A 36 -0.58 -14.12 14.94
N GLU A 37 -1.27 -14.85 14.06
CA GLU A 37 -1.00 -14.88 12.63
C GLU A 37 -1.37 -13.55 11.97
N ARG A 38 -2.50 -12.95 12.35
CA ARG A 38 -2.85 -11.60 11.88
C ARG A 38 -1.77 -10.56 12.21
N ASN A 39 -1.24 -10.58 13.43
CA ASN A 39 -0.14 -9.68 13.81
C ASN A 39 1.14 -9.96 13.01
N LEU A 40 1.39 -11.23 12.67
CA LEU A 40 2.50 -11.63 11.80
C LEU A 40 2.30 -11.13 10.37
N ILE A 41 1.09 -11.24 9.80
CA ILE A 41 0.73 -10.68 8.50
C ILE A 41 0.94 -9.17 8.50
N ALA A 42 0.48 -8.45 9.55
CA ALA A 42 0.71 -7.01 9.69
C ALA A 42 2.20 -6.66 9.68
N LYS A 43 3.01 -7.40 10.45
CA LYS A 43 4.46 -7.22 10.52
C LYS A 43 5.14 -7.47 9.17
N LYS A 44 4.81 -8.59 8.50
CA LYS A 44 5.37 -8.93 7.18
C LYS A 44 4.96 -7.91 6.12
N THR A 45 3.69 -7.50 6.12
CA THR A 45 3.15 -6.45 5.24
C THR A 45 3.97 -5.16 5.32
N VAL A 46 4.22 -4.64 6.53
CA VAL A 46 4.98 -3.40 6.68
C VAL A 46 6.46 -3.57 6.35
N ILE A 47 7.05 -4.73 6.63
CA ILE A 47 8.44 -5.04 6.25
C ILE A 47 8.57 -5.06 4.71
N TYR A 48 7.68 -5.77 4.02
CA TYR A 48 7.66 -5.81 2.56
C TYR A 48 7.42 -4.44 1.95
N THR A 49 6.45 -3.69 2.47
CA THR A 49 6.19 -2.31 2.05
C THR A 49 7.44 -1.45 2.20
N LEU A 50 8.10 -1.52 3.36
CA LEU A 50 9.33 -0.77 3.63
C LEU A 50 10.44 -1.13 2.64
N ILE A 51 10.70 -2.43 2.45
CA ILE A 51 11.75 -2.91 1.53
C ILE A 51 11.47 -2.40 0.12
N ILE A 52 10.25 -2.54 -0.36
CA ILE A 52 9.85 -2.11 -1.72
C ILE A 52 10.00 -0.60 -1.86
N LEU A 53 9.50 0.19 -0.90
CA LEU A 53 9.64 1.64 -0.94
C LEU A 53 11.12 2.05 -0.89
N LEU A 54 11.95 1.46 -0.04
CA LEU A 54 13.38 1.79 0.03
C LEU A 54 14.10 1.45 -1.28
N ILE A 55 13.85 0.27 -1.86
CA ILE A 55 14.44 -0.14 -3.13
C ILE A 55 14.06 0.84 -4.24
N PHE A 56 12.78 1.15 -4.42
CA PHE A 56 12.35 2.06 -5.47
C PHE A 56 12.75 3.52 -5.20
N THR A 57 12.79 3.95 -3.94
CA THR A 57 13.23 5.32 -3.61
C THR A 57 14.70 5.53 -3.96
N LEU A 58 15.55 4.54 -3.68
CA LEU A 58 17.00 4.64 -3.93
C LEU A 58 17.38 4.28 -5.37
N PHE A 59 16.72 3.28 -5.95
CA PHE A 59 17.11 2.68 -7.24
C PHE A 59 16.02 2.72 -8.31
N GLY A 60 14.82 3.20 -8.02
CA GLY A 60 13.65 3.10 -8.92
C GLY A 60 13.89 3.72 -10.29
N ASN A 61 14.53 4.89 -10.35
CA ASN A 61 14.87 5.51 -11.64
C ASN A 61 15.82 4.64 -12.49
N TRP A 62 16.77 3.95 -11.85
CA TRP A 62 17.69 3.04 -12.53
C TRP A 62 16.97 1.76 -12.96
N ILE A 63 16.15 1.18 -12.09
CA ILE A 63 15.35 -0.02 -12.36
C ILE A 63 14.45 0.22 -13.58
N LEU A 64 13.67 1.32 -13.55
CA LEU A 64 12.75 1.66 -14.64
C LEU A 64 13.49 1.89 -15.96
N LYS A 65 14.61 2.62 -15.94
CA LYS A 65 15.45 2.83 -17.14
C LYS A 65 16.04 1.53 -17.68
N PHE A 66 16.48 0.62 -16.82
CA PHE A 66 17.05 -0.67 -17.23
C PHE A 66 16.05 -1.51 -18.03
N PHE A 67 14.77 -1.50 -17.62
CA PHE A 67 13.70 -2.19 -18.34
C PHE A 67 13.10 -1.37 -19.50
N GLY A 68 13.54 -0.14 -19.72
CA GLY A 68 12.94 0.76 -20.70
C GLY A 68 11.50 1.16 -20.37
N ILE A 69 11.12 1.13 -19.09
CA ILE A 69 9.76 1.44 -18.62
C ILE A 69 9.71 2.90 -18.16
N SER A 70 8.73 3.67 -18.63
CA SER A 70 8.49 5.01 -18.10
C SER A 70 7.78 4.93 -16.74
N LEU A 71 7.99 5.95 -15.91
CA LEU A 71 7.28 6.08 -14.64
C LEU A 71 5.75 6.11 -14.85
N ASP A 72 5.30 6.67 -15.96
CA ASP A 72 3.89 6.73 -16.32
C ASP A 72 3.32 5.38 -16.76
N ALA A 73 4.08 4.57 -17.50
CA ALA A 73 3.71 3.17 -17.77
C ALA A 73 3.59 2.36 -16.48
N PHE A 74 4.49 2.57 -15.51
CA PHE A 74 4.42 1.93 -14.20
C PHE A 74 3.16 2.33 -13.40
N LYS A 75 2.75 3.60 -13.46
CA LYS A 75 1.48 4.07 -12.87
C LYS A 75 0.26 3.38 -13.50
N ILE A 76 0.23 3.23 -14.83
CA ILE A 76 -0.86 2.54 -15.54
C ILE A 76 -0.93 1.09 -15.08
N ALA A 77 0.20 0.38 -15.09
CA ALA A 77 0.25 -1.05 -14.74
C ALA A 77 -0.24 -1.33 -13.32
N GLY A 78 0.24 -0.58 -12.32
CA GLY A 78 -0.24 -0.80 -10.96
C GLY A 78 -1.64 -0.22 -10.70
N GLY A 79 -2.09 0.77 -11.48
CA GLY A 79 -3.51 1.17 -11.52
C GLY A 79 -4.40 0.00 -11.98
N LEU A 80 -4.01 -0.74 -13.02
CA LEU A 80 -4.74 -1.92 -13.47
C LEU A 80 -4.76 -3.05 -12.42
N LEU A 81 -3.64 -3.32 -11.75
CA LEU A 81 -3.61 -4.30 -10.65
C LEU A 81 -4.53 -3.88 -9.50
N LEU A 82 -4.50 -2.61 -9.11
CA LEU A 82 -5.35 -2.08 -8.05
C LEU A 82 -6.84 -2.15 -8.43
N LEU A 83 -7.18 -1.92 -9.70
CA LEU A 83 -8.53 -2.07 -10.22
C LEU A 83 -9.05 -3.51 -10.08
N LEU A 84 -8.22 -4.52 -10.35
CA LEU A 84 -8.63 -5.92 -10.20
C LEU A 84 -8.96 -6.23 -8.73
N ILE A 85 -8.12 -5.77 -7.80
CA ILE A 85 -8.32 -5.97 -6.36
C ILE A 85 -9.57 -5.23 -5.88
N SER A 86 -9.76 -3.98 -6.31
CA SER A 86 -10.89 -3.16 -5.90
C SER A 86 -12.22 -3.73 -6.41
N LEU A 87 -12.24 -4.28 -7.64
CA LEU A 87 -13.40 -4.96 -8.20
C LEU A 87 -13.75 -6.23 -7.41
N ASP A 88 -12.75 -6.99 -6.97
CA ASP A 88 -12.99 -8.17 -6.13
C ASP A 88 -13.57 -7.79 -4.76
N MET A 89 -13.16 -6.65 -4.19
CA MET A 89 -13.74 -6.11 -2.95
C MET A 89 -15.19 -5.66 -3.13
N VAL A 90 -15.49 -4.93 -4.22
CA VAL A 90 -16.87 -4.50 -4.54
C VAL A 90 -17.79 -5.72 -4.73
N ARG A 91 -17.29 -6.77 -5.39
CA ARG A 91 -18.02 -8.02 -5.65
C ARG A 91 -18.11 -8.94 -4.44
N GLY A 92 -17.38 -8.67 -3.36
CA GLY A 92 -17.30 -9.55 -2.18
C GLY A 92 -16.62 -10.89 -2.47
N LYS A 93 -15.82 -10.99 -3.53
CA LYS A 93 -15.16 -12.25 -3.95
C LYS A 93 -14.00 -12.67 -3.05
N GLN A 94 -13.46 -11.77 -2.24
CA GLN A 94 -12.40 -12.10 -1.27
C GLN A 94 -12.90 -13.06 -0.17
N GLU A 95 -14.19 -13.04 0.18
CA GLU A 95 -14.79 -14.00 1.12
C GLU A 95 -14.74 -15.45 0.58
N ALA A 96 -14.77 -15.65 -0.75
CA ALA A 96 -14.94 -16.97 -1.36
C ALA A 96 -13.63 -17.76 -1.58
N LYS A 97 -12.46 -17.09 -1.64
CA LYS A 97 -11.16 -17.77 -1.83
C LYS A 97 -10.58 -18.32 -0.52
N LEU A 98 -10.90 -17.71 0.63
CA LEU A 98 -10.30 -18.04 1.93
C LEU A 98 -11.07 -19.12 2.71
N HIS A 99 -12.31 -19.43 2.34
CA HIS A 99 -13.11 -20.47 2.99
C HIS A 99 -12.77 -21.92 2.55
N LYS A 100 -11.78 -22.11 1.67
CA LYS A 100 -11.31 -23.44 1.25
C LYS A 100 -9.80 -23.57 1.38
N LYS A 101 -9.31 -23.77 2.60
CA LYS A 101 -8.32 -24.82 2.93
C LYS A 101 -8.01 -24.80 4.42
N GLU A 102 -7.86 -26.00 4.95
CA GLU A 102 -7.31 -26.26 6.27
C GLU A 102 -5.89 -25.68 6.33
N ILE A 103 -5.57 -25.10 7.49
CA ILE A 103 -4.33 -24.45 7.90
C ILE A 103 -3.11 -25.32 7.56
N GLU A 104 -2.05 -24.78 6.94
CA GLU A 104 -0.66 -25.12 7.33
C GLU A 104 0.53 -24.33 6.73
N ASP A 105 0.43 -23.51 5.68
CA ASP A 105 1.67 -23.01 5.05
C ASP A 105 2.05 -21.56 5.42
N ALA A 106 3.28 -21.38 5.94
CA ALA A 106 3.94 -20.07 6.08
C ALA A 106 3.95 -19.26 4.77
N TYR A 107 3.86 -19.97 3.64
CA TYR A 107 3.71 -19.43 2.29
C TYR A 107 2.43 -18.60 2.13
N GLU A 108 1.29 -19.00 2.69
CA GLU A 108 0.03 -18.22 2.58
C GLU A 108 0.12 -16.88 3.34
N ILE A 109 0.80 -16.87 4.49
CA ILE A 109 1.03 -15.64 5.27
C ILE A 109 1.89 -14.67 4.46
N ASP A 110 2.96 -15.16 3.82
CA ASP A 110 3.83 -14.35 2.97
C ASP A 110 3.09 -13.88 1.72
N GLU A 111 2.27 -14.73 1.11
CA GLU A 111 1.46 -14.40 -0.06
C GLU A 111 0.50 -13.26 0.25
N ILE A 112 -0.32 -13.37 1.31
CA ILE A 112 -1.29 -12.33 1.69
C ILE A 112 -0.59 -11.02 2.09
N ALA A 113 0.50 -11.12 2.85
CA ALA A 113 1.28 -9.97 3.29
C ALA A 113 1.94 -9.24 2.10
N LEU A 114 2.44 -9.98 1.11
CA LEU A 114 3.08 -9.42 -0.08
C LEU A 114 2.04 -8.89 -1.08
N MET A 115 1.00 -9.68 -1.37
CA MET A 115 -0.05 -9.36 -2.32
C MET A 115 -1.43 -9.79 -1.79
N PRO A 116 -2.41 -8.87 -1.68
CA PRO A 116 -2.39 -7.49 -2.17
C PRO A 116 -1.88 -6.44 -1.17
N LEU A 117 -1.57 -6.81 0.08
CA LEU A 117 -1.39 -5.86 1.19
C LEU A 117 -0.15 -4.95 1.05
N ALA A 118 1.05 -5.52 0.90
CA ALA A 118 2.24 -4.71 0.66
C ALA A 118 2.21 -4.14 -0.76
N THR A 119 1.90 -4.97 -1.76
CA THR A 119 1.75 -4.56 -3.16
C THR A 119 0.45 -5.08 -3.75
N PRO A 120 -0.32 -4.27 -4.49
CA PRO A 120 -0.14 -2.84 -4.76
C PRO A 120 -0.78 -1.91 -3.73
N LEU A 121 -1.34 -2.39 -2.61
CA LEU A 121 -2.13 -1.54 -1.72
C LEU A 121 -1.31 -0.46 -1.00
N LEU A 122 -0.26 -0.84 -0.25
CA LEU A 122 0.55 0.12 0.51
C LEU A 122 1.72 0.67 -0.32
N ALA A 123 2.57 -0.20 -0.86
CA ALA A 123 3.65 0.14 -1.79
C ALA A 123 3.16 0.12 -3.25
N GLY A 124 2.01 0.75 -3.50
CA GLY A 124 1.51 0.94 -4.85
C GLY A 124 2.34 1.95 -5.65
N PRO A 125 2.11 2.04 -6.98
CA PRO A 125 2.81 3.02 -7.82
C PRO A 125 2.66 4.47 -7.34
N GLY A 126 1.55 4.82 -6.68
CA GLY A 126 1.38 6.12 -6.05
C GLY A 126 2.43 6.38 -4.96
N SER A 127 2.50 5.49 -3.97
CA SER A 127 3.47 5.58 -2.86
C SER A 127 4.91 5.51 -3.37
N ILE A 128 5.19 4.60 -4.31
CA ILE A 128 6.50 4.47 -4.95
C ILE A 128 6.88 5.77 -5.66
N THR A 129 5.99 6.31 -6.50
CA THR A 129 6.24 7.57 -7.22
C THR A 129 6.47 8.73 -6.25
N ALA A 130 5.65 8.85 -5.21
CA ALA A 130 5.77 9.91 -4.22
C ALA A 130 7.13 9.87 -3.51
N CYS A 131 7.59 8.67 -3.12
CA CYS A 131 8.90 8.52 -2.49
C CYS A 131 10.04 8.81 -3.48
N MET A 132 9.93 8.36 -4.73
CA MET A 132 10.91 8.65 -5.78
C MET A 132 11.02 10.15 -6.10
N VAL A 133 9.89 10.84 -6.19
CA VAL A 133 9.83 12.29 -6.45
C VAL A 133 10.41 13.05 -5.25
N ALA A 134 10.00 12.72 -4.02
CA ALA A 134 10.57 13.32 -2.83
C ALA A 134 12.10 13.11 -2.78
N MET A 135 12.60 11.91 -3.06
CA MET A 135 14.05 11.66 -3.10
C MET A 135 14.78 12.43 -4.20
N ALA A 136 14.13 12.65 -5.35
CA ALA A 136 14.72 13.39 -6.47
C ALA A 136 14.74 14.92 -6.22
N GLU A 137 13.72 15.44 -5.55
CA GLU A 137 13.59 16.88 -5.22
C GLU A 137 14.43 17.28 -4.00
N ALA A 138 14.96 16.32 -3.24
CA ALA A 138 15.79 16.57 -2.07
C ALA A 138 17.15 17.20 -2.47
N PRO A 139 17.39 18.50 -2.16
CA PRO A 139 18.57 19.21 -2.67
C PRO A 139 19.85 18.83 -1.93
N THR A 140 19.77 18.49 -0.64
CA THR A 140 20.93 18.14 0.18
C THR A 140 20.93 16.67 0.60
N PHE A 141 22.09 16.16 1.04
CA PHE A 141 22.18 14.82 1.63
C PHE A 141 21.35 14.70 2.92
N GLY A 142 21.23 15.80 3.68
CA GLY A 142 20.35 15.87 4.85
C GLY A 142 18.88 15.68 4.48
N ASP A 143 18.41 16.35 3.43
CA ASP A 143 17.02 16.23 2.95
C ASP A 143 16.70 14.81 2.46
N LYS A 144 17.66 14.15 1.81
CA LYS A 144 17.51 12.73 1.41
C LYS A 144 17.34 11.82 2.61
N PHE A 145 18.11 12.05 3.68
CA PHE A 145 17.92 11.32 4.94
C PHE A 145 16.53 11.58 5.54
N LEU A 146 16.02 12.81 5.44
CA LEU A 146 14.66 13.13 5.90
C LEU A 146 13.56 12.43 5.10
N VAL A 147 13.75 12.18 3.79
CA VAL A 147 12.82 11.35 3.00
C VAL A 147 12.81 9.92 3.54
N ILE A 148 13.97 9.32 3.79
CA ILE A 148 14.05 7.97 4.38
C ILE A 148 13.39 7.94 5.76
N LEU A 149 13.64 8.96 6.59
CA LEU A 149 13.00 9.09 7.89
C LEU A 149 11.48 9.21 7.76
N ALA A 150 10.98 9.99 6.80
CA ALA A 150 9.55 10.14 6.53
C ALA A 150 8.89 8.81 6.12
N ILE A 151 9.58 7.99 5.32
CA ILE A 151 9.15 6.63 4.98
C ILE A 151 9.09 5.77 6.24
N LEU A 152 10.15 5.75 7.05
CA LEU A 152 10.23 4.96 8.28
C LEU A 152 9.12 5.32 9.27
N VAL A 153 8.88 6.62 9.48
CA VAL A 153 7.81 7.10 10.36
C VAL A 153 6.44 6.72 9.80
N SER A 154 6.21 6.87 8.49
CA SER A 154 4.95 6.47 7.85
C SER A 154 4.69 4.97 8.01
N ILE A 155 5.70 4.14 7.79
CA ILE A 155 5.63 2.68 7.97
C ILE A 155 5.38 2.30 9.43
N LEU A 156 6.01 3.00 10.38
CA LEU A 156 5.78 2.76 11.81
C LEU A 156 4.32 3.06 12.18
N ILE A 157 3.77 4.17 11.69
CA ILE A 157 2.36 4.50 11.91
C ILE A 157 1.46 3.47 11.25
N THR A 158 1.76 3.05 10.02
CA THR A 158 1.02 1.97 9.34
C THR A 158 1.02 0.70 10.18
N TYR A 159 2.17 0.29 10.73
CA TYR A 159 2.27 -0.88 11.57
C TYR A 159 1.38 -0.80 12.81
N VAL A 160 1.42 0.33 13.53
CA VAL A 160 0.58 0.57 14.71
C VAL A 160 -0.91 0.57 14.35
N THR A 161 -1.27 1.17 13.20
CA THR A 161 -2.64 1.20 12.69
C THR A 161 -3.14 -0.21 12.35
N LEU A 162 -2.34 -1.04 11.67
CA LEU A 162 -2.70 -2.42 11.34
C LEU A 162 -2.81 -3.31 12.58
N LEU A 163 -1.92 -3.14 13.58
CA LEU A 163 -2.06 -3.85 14.87
C LEU A 163 -3.34 -3.43 15.62
N SER A 164 -3.76 -2.18 15.46
CA SER A 164 -4.97 -1.64 16.09
C SER A 164 -6.27 -2.01 15.36
N SER A 165 -6.18 -2.69 14.20
CA SER A 165 -7.34 -3.10 13.39
C SER A 165 -8.35 -3.98 14.16
N GLU A 166 -7.90 -4.75 15.16
CA GLU A 166 -8.78 -5.55 16.01
C GLU A 166 -9.76 -4.69 16.80
N LYS A 167 -9.28 -3.60 17.40
CA LYS A 167 -10.14 -2.67 18.15
C LYS A 167 -11.16 -1.99 17.24
N ILE A 168 -10.81 -1.83 15.96
CA ILE A 168 -11.70 -1.28 14.93
C ILE A 168 -12.78 -2.31 14.58
N LEU A 169 -12.40 -3.59 14.40
CA LEU A 169 -13.33 -4.71 14.20
C LEU A 169 -14.30 -4.86 15.38
N ASP A 170 -13.83 -4.83 16.62
CA ASP A 170 -14.67 -4.98 17.81
C ASP A 170 -15.70 -3.85 17.97
N ARG A 171 -15.36 -2.63 17.54
CA ARG A 171 -16.26 -1.47 17.62
C ARG A 171 -17.29 -1.41 16.49
N ILE A 172 -16.91 -1.84 15.29
CA ILE A 172 -17.71 -1.69 14.06
C ILE A 172 -18.57 -2.93 13.78
N GLY A 173 -18.09 -4.11 14.17
CA GLY A 173 -18.75 -5.39 13.90
C GLY A 173 -18.60 -5.86 12.44
N LYS A 174 -18.91 -7.15 12.21
CA LYS A 174 -18.72 -7.83 10.91
C LYS A 174 -19.49 -7.16 9.77
N LEU A 175 -20.74 -6.75 10.01
CA LEU A 175 -21.57 -6.08 9.00
C LEU A 175 -20.96 -4.72 8.59
N GLY A 176 -20.49 -3.93 9.56
CA GLY A 176 -19.89 -2.63 9.28
C GLY A 176 -18.60 -2.75 8.47
N ILE A 177 -17.76 -3.76 8.75
CA ILE A 177 -16.57 -4.03 7.92
C ILE A 177 -16.94 -4.45 6.51
N LYS A 178 -17.98 -5.26 6.31
CA LYS A 178 -18.43 -5.63 4.96
C LYS A 178 -18.84 -4.40 4.16
N ILE A 179 -19.55 -3.46 4.79
CA ILE A 179 -19.93 -2.18 4.18
C ILE A 179 -18.68 -1.34 3.89
N LEU A 180 -17.79 -1.16 4.87
CA LEU A 180 -16.56 -0.37 4.71
C LEU A 180 -15.65 -0.94 3.63
N THR A 181 -15.51 -2.26 3.54
CA THR A 181 -14.71 -2.93 2.52
C THR A 181 -15.27 -2.67 1.13
N ARG A 182 -16.60 -2.71 0.96
CA ARG A 182 -17.23 -2.33 -0.32
C ARG A 182 -17.03 -0.86 -0.65
N MET A 183 -17.17 0.03 0.33
CA MET A 183 -16.90 1.47 0.15
C MET A 183 -15.44 1.73 -0.24
N MET A 184 -14.48 1.05 0.41
CA MET A 184 -13.06 1.10 0.04
C MET A 184 -12.84 0.53 -1.36
N GLY A 185 -13.56 -0.53 -1.76
CA GLY A 185 -13.53 -1.05 -3.12
C GLY A 185 -13.94 0.01 -4.15
N PHE A 186 -14.98 0.80 -3.89
CA PHE A 186 -15.34 1.92 -4.75
C PHE A 186 -14.27 3.02 -4.79
N ILE A 187 -13.70 3.39 -3.64
CA ILE A 187 -12.64 4.42 -3.55
C ILE A 187 -11.37 3.96 -4.28
N LEU A 188 -10.92 2.72 -4.06
CA LEU A 188 -9.76 2.13 -4.73
C LEU A 188 -9.96 2.01 -6.23
N THR A 189 -11.20 1.73 -6.68
CA THR A 189 -11.54 1.76 -8.11
C THR A 189 -11.33 3.15 -8.69
N ALA A 190 -11.79 4.20 -8.00
CA ALA A 190 -11.58 5.58 -8.43
C ALA A 190 -10.09 5.95 -8.46
N ILE A 191 -9.33 5.57 -7.42
CA ILE A 191 -7.87 5.80 -7.34
C ILE A 191 -7.16 5.07 -8.50
N ALA A 192 -7.49 3.81 -8.74
CA ALA A 192 -6.93 2.99 -9.82
C ALA A 192 -7.15 3.63 -11.20
N VAL A 193 -8.37 4.09 -11.46
CA VAL A 193 -8.70 4.82 -12.69
C VAL A 193 -7.93 6.13 -12.78
N GLN A 194 -7.84 6.90 -11.69
CA GLN A 194 -7.07 8.15 -11.66
C GLN A 194 -5.58 7.92 -11.94
N MET A 195 -5.00 6.85 -11.40
CA MET A 195 -3.61 6.47 -11.65
C MET A 195 -3.38 6.13 -13.12
N ALA A 196 -4.30 5.36 -13.73
CA ALA A 196 -4.24 5.04 -15.15
C ALA A 196 -4.38 6.31 -16.01
N VAL A 197 -5.33 7.20 -15.70
CA VAL A 197 -5.51 8.48 -16.42
C VAL A 197 -4.27 9.36 -16.32
N ASN A 198 -3.68 9.48 -15.12
CA ASN A 198 -2.46 10.27 -14.92
C ASN A 198 -1.29 9.69 -15.71
N GLY A 199 -1.15 8.37 -15.73
CA GLY A 199 -0.12 7.72 -16.54
C GLY A 199 -0.36 7.88 -18.04
N ILE A 200 -1.60 7.78 -18.53
CA ILE A 200 -1.92 8.01 -19.95
C ILE A 200 -1.61 9.45 -20.34
N LYS A 201 -2.01 10.43 -19.53
CA LYS A 201 -1.70 11.85 -19.77
C LYS A 201 -0.20 12.10 -19.79
N GLY A 202 0.54 11.54 -18.83
CA GLY A 202 2.00 11.68 -18.77
C GLY A 202 2.74 10.97 -19.91
N ALA A 203 2.16 9.91 -20.48
CA ALA A 203 2.75 9.20 -21.61
C ALA A 203 2.50 9.87 -22.98
N LEU A 204 1.47 10.72 -23.07
CA LEU A 204 1.06 11.40 -24.32
C LEU A 204 1.53 12.85 -24.44
N LEU A 205 1.93 13.48 -23.32
CA LEU A 205 2.44 14.86 -23.24
C LEU A 205 3.96 14.86 -23.15
#